data_AF-A0A8T4GCF1-F1
#
_entry.id   AF-A0A8T4GCF1-F1
#
_cell.length_a   1.000
_cell.length_b   1.000
_cell.length_c   1.000
_cell.angle_alpha   90.00
_cell.angle_beta   90.00
_cell.angle_gamma   90.00
#
_symmetry.space_group_name_H-M   'P 1'
#
loop_
_entity.id
_entity.type
_entity.pdbx_description
1 polymer ?
#
loop_
_entity_poly.entity_id
_entity_poly.type
_entity_poly.pdbx_seq_one_letter_code
_entity_poly.pdbx_strand_id
1 'polypeptide(L)'
;MSSRQYRCLNCLEHTVTRSFDASHLSVTCPTCGSFERFVNEDVYQQYETFEESPPTEIDWDRLDRMEKFLVCERLVRSTKTLADFEIVE
;
A
#
# COMPACT_ATOMS: atom_id res chain seq x y z
N MET A 1 20.18 -11.51 3.62
CA MET A 1 19.35 -10.37 4.02
C MET A 1 18.21 -10.29 3.02
N SER A 2 16.95 -10.32 3.47
CA SER A 2 15.81 -10.20 2.55
C SER A 2 15.68 -8.74 2.12
N SER A 3 15.64 -8.50 0.82
CA SER A 3 15.41 -7.16 0.26
C SER A 3 13.93 -6.97 -0.02
N ARG A 4 13.40 -5.77 0.26
CA ARG A 4 12.03 -5.37 -0.07
C ARG A 4 12.02 -4.33 -1.17
N GLN A 5 11.02 -4.41 -2.03
CA GLN A 5 10.73 -3.41 -3.04
C GLN A 5 9.68 -2.44 -2.51
N TYR A 6 9.79 -1.19 -2.92
CA TYR A 6 8.85 -0.15 -2.58
C TYR A 6 8.51 0.64 -3.83
N ARG A 7 7.24 0.94 -4.08
CA ARG A 7 6.73 1.60 -5.29
C ARG A 7 6.29 3.03 -5.00
N CYS A 8 6.66 3.94 -5.87
CA CYS A 8 6.23 5.35 -5.77
C CYS A 8 4.71 5.44 -5.88
N LEU A 9 4.03 5.99 -4.87
CA LEU A 9 2.57 6.14 -4.90
C LEU A 9 2.06 7.18 -5.92
N ASN A 10 2.92 8.08 -6.39
CA ASN A 10 2.51 9.09 -7.35
C ASN A 10 2.48 8.56 -8.78
N CYS A 11 3.62 8.07 -9.31
CA CYS A 11 3.66 7.59 -10.69
C CYS A 11 3.36 6.10 -10.84
N LEU A 12 3.45 5.30 -9.77
CA LEU A 12 3.32 3.83 -9.81
C LEU A 12 4.32 3.09 -10.73
N GLU A 13 5.16 3.80 -11.48
CA GLU A 13 6.11 3.24 -12.44
C GLU A 13 7.44 2.80 -11.80
N HIS A 14 7.91 3.53 -10.79
CA HIS A 14 9.26 3.31 -10.23
C HIS A 14 9.22 2.57 -8.90
N THR A 15 10.10 1.56 -8.78
CA THR A 15 10.36 0.87 -7.52
C THR A 15 11.81 1.04 -7.06
N VAL A 16 12.00 1.06 -5.73
CA VAL A 16 13.31 1.06 -5.08
C VAL A 16 13.46 -0.18 -4.21
N THR A 17 14.65 -0.79 -4.23
CA THR A 17 14.96 -1.96 -3.41
C THR A 17 15.76 -1.55 -2.17
N ARG A 18 15.37 -2.02 -0.99
CA ARG A 18 16.10 -1.80 0.28
C ARG A 18 16.29 -3.12 1.03
N SER A 19 17.37 -3.19 1.81
CA SER A 19 17.72 -4.37 2.63
C SER A 19 16.99 -4.44 3.97
N PHE A 20 16.15 -3.45 4.26
CA PHE A 20 15.32 -3.37 5.46
C PHE A 20 13.84 -3.39 5.08
N ASP A 21 13.01 -3.77 6.06
CA ASP A 21 11.59 -3.97 5.90
C ASP A 21 10.81 -2.90 6.68
N ALA A 22 10.24 -1.95 5.96
CA ALA A 22 9.46 -0.83 6.47
C ALA A 22 8.09 -0.79 5.76
N SER A 23 7.13 -0.06 6.32
CA SER A 23 5.81 0.08 5.70
C SER A 23 5.84 1.06 4.52
N HIS A 24 6.62 2.14 4.62
CA HIS A 24 6.83 3.09 3.53
C HIS A 24 8.16 3.82 3.67
N LEU A 25 8.62 4.42 2.58
CA LEU A 25 9.77 5.33 2.55
C LEU A 25 9.32 6.70 2.07
N SER A 26 9.88 7.77 2.64
CA SER A 26 9.70 9.12 2.10
C SER A 26 10.98 9.49 1.36
N VAL A 27 10.95 9.38 0.03
CA VAL A 27 12.10 9.67 -0.84
C VAL A 27 11.62 10.35 -2.11
N THR A 28 12.48 11.19 -2.69
CA THR A 28 12.20 11.78 -4.01
C THR A 28 12.22 10.69 -5.07
N CYS A 29 11.13 10.57 -5.83
CA CYS A 29 11.06 9.65 -6.94
C CYS A 29 11.97 10.13 -8.08
N PRO A 30 12.93 9.31 -8.56
CA PRO A 30 13.80 9.70 -9.66
C PRO A 30 13.07 9.79 -11.01
N THR A 31 11.90 9.17 -11.14
CA THR A 31 11.10 9.19 -12.38
C THR A 31 10.20 10.41 -12.47
N CYS A 32 9.36 10.66 -11.44
CA CYS A 32 8.39 11.77 -11.49
C CYS A 32 8.86 13.03 -10.73
N GLY A 33 10.01 12.98 -10.07
CA GLY A 33 10.57 14.13 -9.32
C GLY A 33 9.81 14.50 -8.04
N SER A 34 8.67 13.87 -7.75
CA SER A 34 7.86 14.17 -6.57
C SER A 34 8.50 13.59 -5.30
N PHE A 35 8.43 14.35 -4.20
CA PHE A 35 8.79 13.87 -2.87
C PHE A 35 7.58 13.18 -2.26
N GLU A 36 7.55 11.85 -2.37
CA GLU A 36 6.36 11.06 -2.08
C GLU A 36 6.66 9.83 -1.26
N ARG A 37 5.60 9.23 -0.72
CA ARG A 37 5.70 7.94 -0.07
C ARG A 37 5.87 6.84 -1.11
N PHE A 38 6.87 6.01 -0.91
CA PHE A 38 7.05 4.74 -1.57
C PHE A 38 6.45 3.65 -0.68
N VAL A 39 5.37 3.02 -1.13
CA VAL A 39 4.69 1.95 -0.39
C VAL A 39 5.40 0.63 -0.62
N ASN A 40 5.40 -0.26 0.36
CA ASN A 40 5.91 -1.62 0.18
C ASN A 40 5.18 -2.33 -0.99
N GLU A 41 5.92 -3.04 -1.83
CA GLU A 41 5.36 -3.68 -3.04
C GLU A 41 4.28 -4.71 -2.72
N ASP A 42 4.43 -5.50 -1.65
CA ASP A 42 3.43 -6.50 -1.27
C ASP A 42 2.10 -5.84 -0.89
N VAL A 43 2.16 -4.64 -0.29
CA VAL A 43 0.98 -3.82 0.02
C VAL A 43 0.35 -3.26 -1.24
N TYR A 44 1.15 -2.83 -2.21
CA TYR A 44 0.65 -2.35 -3.50
C TYR A 44 -0.04 -3.47 -4.29
N GLN A 45 0.52 -4.67 -4.32
CA GLN A 45 -0.08 -5.84 -4.98
C GLN A 45 -1.43 -6.21 -4.34
N GLN A 46 -1.53 -6.14 -3.02
CA GLN A 46 -2.81 -6.35 -2.32
C GLN A 46 -3.84 -5.27 -2.67
N TYR A 47 -3.41 -4.01 -2.76
CA TYR A 47 -4.27 -2.91 -3.20
C TYR A 47 -4.79 -3.16 -4.62
N GLU A 48 -3.91 -3.47 -5.57
CA GLU A 48 -4.29 -3.75 -6.96
C GLU A 48 -5.28 -4.92 -7.06
N THR A 49 -5.06 -5.99 -6.27
CA THR A 49 -5.98 -7.13 -6.19
C THR A 49 -7.38 -6.71 -5.72
N PHE A 50 -7.48 -5.81 -4.75
CA PHE A 50 -8.77 -5.31 -4.25
C PHE A 50 -9.41 -4.27 -5.17
N GLU A 51 -8.63 -3.49 -5.92
CA GLU A 51 -9.17 -2.61 -6.95
C GLU A 51 -9.76 -3.42 -8.12
N GLU A 52 -9.15 -4.55 -8.48
CA GLU A 52 -9.70 -5.45 -9.50
C GLU A 52 -10.89 -6.27 -8.98
N SER A 53 -10.83 -6.71 -7.73
CA SER A 53 -11.85 -7.52 -7.08
C SER A 53 -12.07 -7.06 -5.64
N PRO A 54 -12.99 -6.10 -5.42
CA PRO A 54 -13.26 -5.56 -4.09
C PRO A 54 -13.66 -6.65 -3.09
N PRO A 55 -13.17 -6.58 -1.83
CA PRO A 55 -13.60 -7.49 -0.77
C PRO A 55 -15.08 -7.27 -0.43
N THR A 56 -15.74 -8.33 0.05
CA THR A 56 -17.18 -8.28 0.40
C THR A 56 -17.46 -7.83 1.83
N GLU A 57 -16.45 -7.96 2.69
CA GLU A 57 -16.53 -7.75 4.12
C GLU A 57 -16.46 -6.27 4.52
N ILE A 58 -15.94 -5.43 3.63
CA ILE A 58 -15.82 -3.98 3.80
C ILE A 58 -16.31 -3.27 2.53
N ASP A 59 -16.96 -2.12 2.69
CA ASP A 59 -17.38 -1.28 1.58
C ASP A 59 -16.16 -0.54 0.99
N TRP A 60 -15.40 -1.26 0.16
CA TRP A 60 -14.13 -0.80 -0.42
C TRP A 60 -14.28 0.49 -1.22
N ASP A 61 -15.41 0.68 -1.90
CA ASP A 61 -15.66 1.85 -2.75
C ASP A 61 -15.93 3.13 -1.96
N ARG A 62 -16.27 3.01 -0.67
CA ARG A 62 -16.39 4.17 0.24
C ARG A 62 -15.05 4.70 0.72
N LEU A 63 -13.99 3.88 0.64
CA LEU A 63 -12.67 4.25 1.15
C LEU A 63 -11.94 5.16 0.16
N ASP A 64 -11.31 6.20 0.67
CA ASP A 64 -10.35 6.97 -0.11
C ASP A 64 -9.09 6.15 -0.40
N ARG A 65 -8.27 6.65 -1.33
CA ARG A 65 -7.04 5.96 -1.74
C ARG A 65 -6.08 5.69 -0.57
N MET A 66 -5.94 6.61 0.38
CA MET A 66 -5.06 6.41 1.52
C MET A 66 -5.63 5.39 2.51
N GLU A 67 -6.94 5.42 2.75
CA GLU A 67 -7.64 4.46 3.61
C GLU A 67 -7.51 3.04 3.05
N LYS A 68 -7.69 2.88 1.74
CA LYS A 68 -7.43 1.62 1.02
C LYS A 68 -6.01 1.11 1.26
N PHE A 69 -5.00 1.97 1.10
CA PHE A 69 -3.61 1.58 1.40
C PHE A 69 -3.38 1.24 2.87
N LEU A 70 -4.06 1.91 3.79
CA LEU A 70 -3.97 1.60 5.22
C LEU A 70 -4.54 0.20 5.53
N VAL A 71 -5.68 -0.15 4.94
CA VAL A 71 -6.27 -1.50 5.07
C VAL A 71 -5.28 -2.55 4.54
N CYS A 72 -4.79 -2.38 3.30
CA CYS A 72 -3.82 -3.30 2.71
C CYS A 72 -2.53 -3.42 3.53
N GLU A 73 -2.00 -2.32 4.07
CA GLU A 73 -0.81 -2.32 4.92
C GLU A 73 -1.01 -3.21 6.15
N ARG A 74 -2.16 -3.05 6.81
CA ARG A 74 -2.50 -3.81 8.00
C ARG A 74 -2.77 -5.28 7.69
N LEU A 75 -3.39 -5.61 6.57
CA LEU A 75 -3.60 -7.01 6.16
C LEU A 75 -2.30 -7.73 5.83
N VAL A 76 -1.39 -7.06 5.09
CA VAL A 76 -0.15 -7.69 4.61
C VAL A 76 0.92 -7.73 5.70
N ARG A 77 0.98 -6.71 6.56
CA ARG A 77 2.13 -6.49 7.46
C ARG A 77 1.79 -6.60 8.94
N SER A 78 0.55 -6.94 9.27
CA SER A 78 0.14 -7.22 10.65
C SER A 78 -0.73 -8.47 10.71
N THR A 79 -1.21 -8.84 11.90
CA THR A 79 -2.12 -9.98 12.08
C THR A 79 -3.59 -9.59 11.91
N LYS A 80 -3.85 -8.43 11.28
CA LYS A 80 -5.19 -7.89 11.08
C LYS A 80 -5.87 -8.57 9.90
N THR A 81 -7.19 -8.68 10.00
CA THR A 81 -8.07 -9.25 8.98
C THR A 81 -9.10 -8.21 8.54
N LEU A 82 -9.84 -8.45 7.46
CA LEU A 82 -10.89 -7.53 7.01
C LEU A 82 -11.95 -7.25 8.08
N ALA A 83 -12.22 -8.23 8.96
CA ALA A 83 -13.16 -8.10 10.07
C ALA A 83 -12.68 -7.14 11.19
N ASP A 84 -11.40 -6.74 11.18
CA ASP A 84 -10.85 -5.78 12.14
C ASP A 84 -11.09 -4.31 11.74
N PHE A 85 -11.70 -4.05 10.57
CA PHE A 85 -11.95 -2.71 10.07
C PHE A 85 -13.45 -2.39 10.11
N GLU A 86 -13.75 -1.15 10.49
CA GLU A 86 -15.10 -0.60 10.51
C GLU A 86 -15.05 0.79 9.86
N ILE A 87 -15.99 1.07 8.95
CA ILE A 87 -16.14 2.38 8.32
C ILE A 87 -17.10 3.20 9.18
N VAL A 88 -16.59 4.26 9.80
CA VAL A 88 -17.35 5.21 10.62
C VAL A 88 -17.57 6.52 9.85
N GLU A 89 -18.75 7.11 10.01
CA GLU A 89 -19.19 8.36 9.34
C GLU A 89 -18.62 9.64 9.94
#